data_AF-A0A2V9YCL8-F1
#
_entry.id   AF-A0A2V9YCL8-F1
#
_cell.length_a   1.000
_cell.length_b   1.000
_cell.length_c   1.000
_cell.angle_alpha   90.00
_cell.angle_beta   90.00
_cell.angle_gamma   90.00
#
_symmetry.space_group_name_H-M   'P 1'
#
loop_
_entity.id
_entity.type
_entity.pdbx_description
1 polymer ?
#
loop_
_entity_poly.entity_id
_entity_poly.type
_entity_poly.pdbx_seq_one_letter_code
_entity_poly.pdbx_strand_id
1 'polypeptide(L)'
;MIGELSILSEWIPEQMVPGTVFVLENAGEVGEKDDPYWAVLSCPSCGILGLITRKQVAGLLPVICGSARCPAQFFIHDSDIMVRRPF
;
A
#
# COMPACT_ATOMS: atom_id res chain seq x y z
N MET A 1 -4.13 29.09 19.55
CA MET A 1 -3.98 27.70 19.99
C MET A 1 -2.80 27.15 19.21
N ILE A 2 -1.69 26.82 19.86
CA ILE A 2 -0.49 26.27 19.20
C ILE A 2 -0.59 24.75 19.37
N GLY A 3 -0.71 24.00 18.27
CA GLY A 3 -0.81 22.54 18.30
C GLY A 3 0.55 21.89 18.54
N GLU A 4 0.56 20.74 19.22
CA GLU A 4 1.78 19.93 19.40
C GLU A 4 2.14 19.18 18.12
N LEU A 5 3.44 19.09 17.85
CA LEU A 5 4.03 18.37 16.72
C LEU A 5 4.49 16.98 17.22
N SER A 6 3.83 15.91 16.76
CA SER A 6 4.28 14.54 17.02
C SER A 6 5.15 14.05 15.86
N ILE A 7 6.43 13.78 16.14
CA ILE A 7 7.37 13.19 15.18
C ILE A 7 7.46 11.69 15.49
N LEU A 8 7.21 10.86 14.47
CA LEU A 8 7.22 9.40 14.61
C LEU A 8 8.33 8.82 13.74
N SER A 9 9.19 8.00 14.35
CA SER A 9 10.35 7.38 13.70
C SER A 9 10.05 5.99 13.13
N GLU A 10 8.90 5.41 13.48
CA GLU A 10 8.56 4.02 13.20
C GLU A 10 7.15 3.89 12.64
N TRP A 11 6.90 2.79 11.94
CA TRP A 11 5.58 2.47 11.42
C TRP A 11 4.57 2.25 12.55
N ILE A 12 3.51 3.06 12.57
CA ILE A 12 2.36 2.88 13.46
C ILE A 12 1.14 2.51 12.59
N PRO A 13 0.74 1.22 12.54
CA PRO A 13 -0.37 0.75 11.72
C PRO A 13 -1.66 1.54 11.92
N GLU A 14 -1.93 1.99 13.15
CA GLU A 14 -3.13 2.73 13.55
C GLU A 14 -3.23 4.12 12.89
N GLN A 15 -2.13 4.63 12.34
CA GLN A 15 -2.08 5.93 11.65
C GLN A 15 -2.15 5.80 10.13
N MET A 16 -2.17 4.57 9.59
CA MET A 16 -2.33 4.35 8.16
C MET A 16 -3.78 4.56 7.73
N VAL A 17 -4.10 5.78 7.32
CA VAL A 17 -5.39 6.08 6.67
C VAL A 17 -5.48 5.37 5.30
N PRO A 18 -6.70 5.08 4.79
CA PRO A 18 -6.88 4.48 3.46
C PRO A 18 -6.07 5.21 2.37
N GLY A 19 -5.32 4.45 1.58
CA GLY A 19 -4.42 4.97 0.54
C GLY A 19 -2.98 5.21 1.00
N THR A 20 -2.68 5.11 2.29
CA THR A 20 -1.31 5.25 2.80
C THR A 20 -0.43 4.09 2.37
N VAL A 21 0.78 4.39 1.89
CA VAL A 21 1.84 3.42 1.62
C VAL A 21 2.97 3.61 2.63
N PHE A 22 3.44 2.51 3.21
CA PHE A 22 4.63 2.47 4.06
C PHE A 22 5.66 1.53 3.43
N VAL A 23 6.83 2.07 3.04
CA VAL A 23 7.92 1.27 2.44
C VAL A 23 8.63 0.48 3.53
N LEU A 24 8.83 -0.82 3.29
CA LEU A 24 9.48 -1.71 4.27
C LEU A 24 10.99 -1.40 4.36
N GLU A 25 11.54 -1.47 5.57
CA GLU A 25 12.99 -1.31 5.77
C GLU A 25 13.79 -2.44 5.10
N ASN A 26 13.24 -3.65 5.08
CA ASN A 26 13.79 -4.83 4.43
C ASN A 26 13.19 -5.06 3.03
N ALA A 27 12.75 -3.99 2.35
CA ALA A 27 12.18 -4.08 1.00
C ALA A 27 13.12 -4.86 0.07
N GLY A 28 12.60 -5.92 -0.56
CA GLY A 28 13.37 -6.78 -1.44
C GLY A 28 13.95 -8.05 -0.82
N GLU A 29 13.92 -8.22 0.51
CA GLU A 29 14.50 -9.40 1.18
C GLU A 29 13.52 -10.58 1.31
N VAL A 30 12.21 -10.31 1.30
CA VAL A 30 11.16 -11.31 1.52
C VAL A 30 10.15 -11.27 0.37
N GLY A 31 9.68 -12.45 -0.05
CA GLY A 31 8.69 -12.60 -1.12
C GLY A 31 9.22 -13.41 -2.30
N GLU A 32 8.62 -13.22 -3.46
CA GLU A 32 9.08 -13.88 -4.69
C GLU A 32 10.39 -13.23 -5.16
N LYS A 33 11.35 -14.05 -5.62
CA LYS A 33 12.69 -13.57 -6.00
C LYS A 33 12.66 -12.45 -7.04
N ASP A 34 11.75 -12.54 -8.02
CA ASP A 34 11.64 -11.59 -9.13
C ASP A 34 10.57 -10.50 -8.90
N ASP A 35 9.82 -10.59 -7.80
CA ASP A 35 8.83 -9.60 -7.38
C ASP A 35 8.61 -9.61 -5.86
N PRO A 36 9.62 -9.21 -5.08
CA PRO A 36 9.56 -9.29 -3.63
C PRO A 36 8.58 -8.26 -3.06
N TYR A 37 8.21 -8.44 -1.79
CA TYR A 37 7.45 -7.43 -1.06
C TYR A 37 8.27 -6.15 -0.90
N TRP A 38 7.59 -5.02 -1.05
CA TRP A 38 8.22 -3.71 -1.09
C TRP A 38 7.63 -2.75 -0.07
N ALA A 39 6.31 -2.81 0.13
CA ALA A 39 5.60 -1.89 1.00
C ALA A 39 4.36 -2.53 1.62
N VAL A 40 3.87 -1.94 2.72
CA VAL A 40 2.51 -2.12 3.23
C VAL A 40 1.64 -1.02 2.65
N LEU A 41 0.47 -1.38 2.13
CA LEU A 41 -0.55 -0.45 1.66
C LEU A 41 -1.82 -0.60 2.49
N SER A 42 -2.39 0.53 2.92
CA SER A 42 -3.77 0.60 3.38
C SER A 42 -4.69 0.73 2.18
N CYS A 43 -5.56 -0.25 1.96
CA CYS A 43 -6.47 -0.27 0.81
C CYS A 43 -7.25 1.06 0.74
N PRO A 44 -7.22 1.78 -0.39
CA PRO A 44 -7.90 3.08 -0.53
C PRO A 44 -9.43 2.99 -0.38
N SER A 45 -10.01 1.80 -0.56
CA SER A 45 -11.46 1.58 -0.48
C SER A 45 -11.92 1.20 0.93
N CYS A 46 -11.20 0.30 1.62
CA CYS A 46 -11.67 -0.26 2.90
C CYS A 46 -10.66 -0.18 4.06
N GLY A 47 -9.46 0.36 3.84
CA GLY A 47 -8.43 0.52 4.87
C GLY A 47 -7.75 -0.77 5.34
N ILE A 48 -8.09 -1.94 4.78
CA ILE A 48 -7.37 -3.17 5.13
C ILE A 48 -5.91 -3.04 4.71
N LEU A 49 -5.01 -3.47 5.58
CA LEU A 49 -3.58 -3.49 5.29
C LEU A 49 -3.22 -4.72 4.48
N GLY A 50 -2.37 -4.53 3.47
CA GLY A 50 -1.84 -5.61 2.65
C GLY A 50 -0.42 -5.32 2.21
N LEU A 51 0.38 -6.37 2.05
CA LEU A 51 1.69 -6.27 1.42
C LEU A 51 1.51 -6.08 -0.08
N ILE A 52 2.31 -5.18 -0.65
CA ILE A 52 2.40 -4.97 -2.09
C ILE A 52 3.83 -5.21 -2.58
N THR A 53 3.94 -5.74 -3.79
CA THR A 53 5.21 -6.11 -4.41
C THR A 53 5.86 -4.96 -5.15
N ARG A 54 7.12 -5.14 -5.55
CA ARG A 54 7.86 -4.15 -6.34
C ARG A 54 7.15 -3.79 -7.65
N LYS A 55 6.64 -4.78 -8.40
CA LYS A 55 5.91 -4.56 -9.66
C LYS A 55 4.57 -3.85 -9.42
N GLN A 56 3.91 -4.10 -8.29
CA GLN A 56 2.68 -3.39 -7.92
C GLN A 56 2.95 -1.92 -7.57
N VAL A 57 4.00 -1.62 -6.81
CA VAL A 57 4.43 -0.24 -6.52
C VAL A 57 4.82 0.49 -7.81
N ALA A 58 5.47 -0.19 -8.74
CA ALA A 58 5.85 0.35 -10.05
C ALA A 58 4.67 0.46 -11.05
N GLY A 59 3.44 0.10 -10.66
CA GLY A 59 2.27 0.17 -11.53
C GLY A 59 2.23 -0.86 -12.66
N LEU A 60 3.11 -1.86 -12.64
CA LEU A 60 3.21 -2.90 -13.67
C LEU A 60 2.17 -4.01 -13.48
N LEU A 61 1.74 -4.23 -12.23
CA LEU A 61 0.70 -5.19 -11.86
C LEU A 61 -0.37 -4.49 -11.02
N PRO A 62 -1.64 -4.91 -11.13
CA PRO A 62 -2.68 -4.36 -10.27
C PRO A 62 -2.49 -4.81 -8.83
N VAL A 63 -2.80 -3.93 -7.90
CA VAL A 63 -3.03 -4.27 -6.51
C VAL A 63 -4.45 -4.79 -6.37
N ILE A 64 -4.59 -5.93 -5.70
CA ILE A 64 -5.88 -6.52 -5.33
C ILE A 64 -5.98 -6.46 -3.81
N CYS A 65 -7.08 -5.90 -3.31
CA CYS A 65 -7.33 -5.84 -1.88
C CYS A 65 -7.48 -7.26 -1.29
N GLY A 66 -6.74 -7.56 -0.22
CA GLY A 66 -6.78 -8.87 0.47
C GLY A 66 -7.98 -9.10 1.39
N SER A 67 -8.87 -8.12 1.54
CA SER A 67 -10.10 -8.29 2.34
C SER A 67 -11.10 -9.23 1.65
N ALA A 68 -11.71 -10.12 2.42
CA ALA A 68 -12.76 -11.03 1.95
C ALA A 68 -14.03 -10.33 1.42
N ARG A 69 -14.21 -9.03 1.69
CA ARG A 69 -15.44 -8.27 1.35
C ARG A 69 -15.18 -7.04 0.47
N CYS A 70 -13.93 -6.71 0.16
CA CYS A 70 -13.60 -5.54 -0.64
C CYS A 70 -13.13 -5.98 -2.03
N PRO A 71 -13.88 -5.67 -3.10
CA PRO A 71 -13.53 -6.07 -4.46
C PRO A 71 -12.51 -5.13 -5.12
N ALA A 72 -11.91 -4.22 -4.36
CA ALA A 72 -11.06 -3.16 -4.91
C ALA A 72 -9.84 -3.73 -5.64
N GLN A 73 -9.67 -3.28 -6.88
CA GLN A 73 -8.49 -3.54 -7.71
C GLN A 73 -8.08 -2.24 -8.39
N PHE A 74 -6.80 -1.91 -8.36
CA PHE A 74 -6.30 -0.63 -8.87
C PHE A 74 -4.82 -0.74 -9.23
N PHE A 75 -4.35 0.22 -10.02
CA PHE A 75 -2.94 0.44 -10.30
C PHE A 75 -2.43 1.62 -9.48
N ILE A 76 -1.14 1.58 -9.15
CA ILE A 76 -0.42 2.71 -8.58
C ILE A 76 0.35 3.37 -9.72
N HIS A 77 0.12 4.65 -9.94
CA HIS A 77 0.85 5.44 -10.93
C HIS A 77 1.45 6.66 -10.22
N ASP A 78 2.76 6.63 -10.00
CA ASP A 78 3.47 7.63 -9.19
C ASP A 78 2.85 7.78 -7.79
N SER A 79 2.07 8.84 -7.57
CA SER A 79 1.36 9.11 -6.31
C SER A 79 -0.17 8.96 -6.44
N ASP A 80 -0.65 8.53 -7.61
CA ASP A 80 -2.06 8.37 -7.92
C ASP A 80 -2.52 6.91 -7.88
N ILE A 81 -3.78 6.73 -7.49
CA ILE A 81 -4.46 5.44 -7.50
C ILE A 81 -5.47 5.42 -8.64
N MET A 82 -5.27 4.51 -9.59
CA MET A 82 -6.16 4.34 -10.73
C MET A 82 -6.99 3.06 -10.59
N VAL A 83 -8.29 3.22 -10.33
CA VAL A 83 -9.23 2.09 -10.22
C VAL A 83 -9.24 1.30 -11.52
N ARG A 84 -9.03 -0.01 -11.42
CA ARG A 84 -9.10 -0.92 -12.56
C ARG A 84 -10.57 -1.05 -12.96
N ARG A 85 -10.94 -0.47 -14.10
CA ARG A 85 -12.29 -0.63 -14.65
C ARG A 85 -12.43 -2.04 -15.24
N PRO A 86 -13.55 -2.75 -15.01
CA PRO A 86 -13.87 -3.94 -15.79
C PRO A 86 -14.05 -3.52 -17.26
N PHE A 87 -13.54 -4.35 -18.18
CA PHE A 87 -13.79 -4.24 -19.61
C PHE A 87 -15.24 -4.61 -19.95
#